data_AF-A0A538MR52-F1
#
_entry.id   AF-A0A538MR52-F1
#
_cell.length_a   1.000
_cell.length_b   1.000
_cell.length_c   1.000
_cell.angle_alpha   90.00
_cell.angle_beta   90.00
_cell.angle_gamma   90.00
#
_symmetry.space_group_name_H-M   'P 1'
#
loop_
_entity.id
_entity.type
_entity.pdbx_description
1 polymer ?
#
loop_
_entity_poly.entity_id
_entity_poly.type
_entity_poly.pdbx_seq_one_letter_code
_entity_poly.pdbx_strand_id
1 'polypeptide(L)'
;MIVLVDAPNVRRSLWPNLSPERLVELLARWAEAEGVDAIAVFDGPAPEAVSGVEVVGTGRESADDWIARRAAELDEPYVLVTSDRELRDRAGANAERVIGGGFFARELAALN
;
A
#
# COMPACT_ATOMS: atom_id res chain seq x y z
N MET A 1 0.68 9.67 10.02
CA MET A 1 1.73 9.66 8.96
C MET A 1 1.20 8.80 7.84
N ILE A 2 1.32 9.24 6.58
CA ILE A 2 0.73 8.52 5.45
C ILE A 2 1.61 7.35 5.01
N VAL A 3 0.99 6.20 4.76
CA VAL A 3 1.62 5.01 4.18
C VAL A 3 0.90 4.64 2.88
N LEU A 4 1.55 4.89 1.74
CA LEU A 4 1.04 4.52 0.42
C LEU A 4 1.43 3.08 0.11
N VAL A 5 0.44 2.21 -0.06
CA VAL A 5 0.63 0.76 -0.27
C VAL A 5 0.22 0.36 -1.67
N ASP A 6 1.19 -0.11 -2.46
CA ASP A 6 0.96 -0.81 -3.73
C ASP A 6 0.39 -2.20 -3.43
N ALA A 7 -0.94 -2.30 -3.40
CA ALA A 7 -1.63 -3.51 -2.99
C ALA A 7 -1.39 -4.70 -3.93
N PRO A 8 -1.41 -4.56 -5.27
CA PRO A 8 -1.03 -5.64 -6.18
C PRO A 8 0.37 -6.19 -5.89
N ASN A 9 1.35 -5.32 -5.62
CA ASN A 9 2.72 -5.72 -5.32
C ASN A 9 2.86 -6.46 -3.99
N VAL A 10 2.23 -5.95 -2.93
CA VAL A 10 2.26 -6.61 -1.61
C VAL A 10 1.58 -7.97 -1.69
N ARG A 11 0.40 -8.06 -2.31
CA ARG A 11 -0.36 -9.32 -2.42
C ARG A 11 0.40 -10.42 -3.14
N ARG A 12 1.06 -10.08 -4.26
CA ARG A 12 1.83 -11.03 -5.09
C ARG A 12 3.18 -11.43 -4.49
N SER A 13 3.56 -10.84 -3.35
CA SER A 13 4.86 -11.09 -2.72
C SER A 13 4.91 -12.31 -1.80
N LEU A 14 3.77 -12.98 -1.56
CA LEU A 14 3.68 -14.24 -0.81
C LEU A 14 3.12 -15.35 -1.68
N TRP A 15 3.43 -16.60 -1.32
CA TRP A 15 2.77 -17.78 -1.87
C TRP A 15 2.14 -18.62 -0.74
N PRO A 16 0.81 -18.86 -0.75
CA PRO A 16 -0.16 -18.30 -1.69
C PRO A 16 -0.28 -16.77 -1.56
N ASN A 17 -0.72 -16.11 -2.64
CA ASN A 17 -0.95 -14.65 -2.63
C ASN A 17 -1.99 -14.27 -1.57
N LEU A 18 -1.87 -13.06 -1.00
CA LEU A 18 -2.92 -12.51 -0.14
C LEU A 18 -4.15 -12.13 -0.97
N SER A 19 -5.36 -12.45 -0.48
CA SER A 19 -6.59 -11.93 -1.07
C SER A 19 -6.69 -10.40 -0.83
N PRO A 20 -7.44 -9.65 -1.66
CA PRO A 20 -7.68 -8.23 -1.43
C PRO A 20 -8.24 -7.93 -0.04
N GLU A 21 -9.24 -8.70 0.39
CA GLU A 21 -9.94 -8.54 1.66
C GLU A 21 -8.97 -8.80 2.82
N ARG A 22 -8.19 -9.89 2.73
CA ARG A 22 -7.23 -10.25 3.76
C ARG A 22 -6.11 -9.22 3.88
N LEU A 23 -5.66 -8.65 2.76
CA LEU A 23 -4.68 -7.56 2.80
C LEU A 23 -5.25 -6.36 3.59
N VAL A 24 -6.45 -5.91 3.26
CA VAL A 24 -7.06 -4.72 3.92
C VAL A 24 -7.31 -4.97 5.40
N GLU A 25 -7.80 -6.14 5.78
CA GLU A 25 -7.97 -6.51 7.19
C GLU A 25 -6.67 -6.45 7.99
N LEU A 26 -5.60 -7.05 7.46
CA LEU A 26 -4.29 -7.09 8.12
C LEU A 26 -3.68 -5.69 8.16
N LEU A 27 -3.82 -4.93 7.08
CA LEU A 27 -3.32 -3.57 7.00
C LEU A 27 -4.04 -2.64 7.99
N ALA A 28 -5.34 -2.80 8.20
CA ALA A 28 -6.09 -2.01 9.19
C ALA A 28 -5.56 -2.26 10.61
N ARG A 29 -5.33 -3.53 10.99
CA ARG A 29 -4.74 -3.87 12.30
C ARG A 29 -3.32 -3.31 12.44
N TRP A 30 -2.53 -3.41 11.38
CA TRP A 30 -1.17 -2.88 11.36
C TRP A 30 -1.17 -1.36 11.51
N ALA A 31 -2.03 -0.66 10.76
CA ALA A 31 -2.14 0.79 10.77
C ALA A 31 -2.58 1.31 12.15
N GLU A 32 -3.53 0.62 12.78
CA GLU A 32 -3.96 0.91 14.16
C GLU A 32 -2.81 0.72 15.16
N ALA A 33 -2.06 -0.39 15.06
CA ALA A 33 -0.94 -0.67 15.96
C ALA A 33 0.22 0.33 15.81
N GLU A 34 0.51 0.77 14.58
CA GLU A 34 1.58 1.71 14.27
C GLU A 34 1.15 3.18 14.44
N GLY A 35 -0.16 3.45 14.57
CA GLY A 35 -0.70 4.81 14.64
C GLY A 35 -0.50 5.61 13.35
N VAL A 36 -0.67 4.97 12.19
CA VAL A 36 -0.45 5.55 10.86
C VAL A 36 -1.70 5.54 9.98
N ASP A 37 -1.70 6.39 8.96
CA ASP A 37 -2.78 6.53 7.99
C ASP A 37 -2.43 5.74 6.74
N ALA A 38 -2.87 4.48 6.66
CA ALA A 38 -2.54 3.60 5.55
C ALA A 38 -3.55 3.72 4.40
N ILE A 39 -3.05 3.84 3.17
CA ILE A 39 -3.81 3.91 1.93
C ILE A 39 -3.45 2.71 1.05
N ALA A 40 -4.36 1.76 0.88
CA ALA A 40 -4.20 0.62 0.00
C ALA A 40 -4.73 0.91 -1.40
N VAL A 41 -3.84 0.89 -2.40
CA VAL A 41 -4.19 1.25 -3.78
C VAL A 41 -4.21 -0.01 -4.65
N PHE A 42 -5.36 -0.29 -5.25
CA PHE A 42 -5.63 -1.44 -6.11
C PHE A 42 -5.81 -1.01 -7.57
N ASP A 43 -5.32 -1.83 -8.50
CA ASP A 43 -5.71 -1.76 -9.90
C ASP A 43 -7.20 -2.09 -10.05
N GLY A 44 -7.95 -1.23 -10.73
CA GLY A 44 -9.37 -1.48 -11.00
C GLY A 44 -10.25 -1.35 -9.75
N PRO A 45 -11.22 -2.26 -9.53
CA PRO A 45 -12.08 -2.21 -8.35
C PRO A 45 -11.31 -2.62 -7.09
N ALA A 46 -11.53 -1.89 -6.01
CA ALA A 46 -11.05 -2.21 -4.67
C ALA A 46 -12.04 -3.12 -3.92
N PRO A 47 -11.58 -3.89 -2.92
CA PRO A 47 -12.46 -4.54 -1.95
C PRO A 47 -13.22 -3.52 -1.10
N GLU A 48 -14.17 -3.99 -0.30
CA GLU A 48 -14.90 -3.13 0.64
C GLU A 48 -13.95 -2.43 1.62
N ALA A 49 -14.26 -1.18 1.95
CA ALA A 49 -13.49 -0.41 2.91
C ALA A 49 -13.64 -1.00 4.32
N VAL A 50 -12.53 -0.98 5.07
CA VAL A 50 -12.49 -1.36 6.49
C VAL A 50 -12.07 -0.13 7.27
N SER A 51 -12.70 0.09 8.43
CA SER A 51 -12.32 1.19 9.34
C SER A 51 -10.82 1.13 9.67
N GLY A 52 -10.14 2.28 9.60
CA GLY A 52 -8.70 2.39 9.89
C GLY A 52 -7.78 2.32 8.67
N VAL A 53 -8.30 2.04 7.48
CA VAL A 53 -7.54 2.07 6.22
C VAL A 53 -8.36 2.77 5.13
N GLU A 54 -7.72 3.64 4.36
CA GLU A 54 -8.30 4.12 3.10
C GLU A 54 -8.04 3.08 2.01
N VAL A 55 -9.11 2.67 1.30
CA VAL A 55 -9.02 1.70 0.21
C VAL A 55 -9.37 2.39 -1.10
N VAL A 56 -8.44 2.38 -2.05
CA VAL A 56 -8.58 3.04 -3.35
C VAL A 56 -8.61 1.99 -4.45
N GLY A 57 -9.68 2.03 -5.25
CA GLY A 57 -9.74 1.38 -6.56
C GLY A 57 -9.51 2.41 -7.67
N THR A 58 -8.49 2.21 -8.48
CA THR A 58 -8.04 3.17 -9.51
C THR A 58 -8.89 3.16 -10.79
N GLY A 59 -9.80 2.18 -10.93
CA GLY A 59 -10.67 2.06 -12.10
C GLY A 59 -9.89 1.73 -13.38
N ARG A 60 -9.61 2.75 -14.21
CA ARG A 60 -8.86 2.57 -15.47
C ARG A 60 -7.40 3.01 -15.38
N GLU A 61 -7.06 3.77 -14.35
CA GLU A 61 -5.67 4.13 -14.03
C GLU A 61 -4.96 2.90 -13.41
N SER A 62 -3.63 2.85 -13.49
CA SER A 62 -2.86 1.84 -12.75
C SER A 62 -2.65 2.29 -11.30
N ALA A 63 -2.46 1.33 -10.39
CA ALA A 63 -2.07 1.64 -9.01
C ALA A 63 -0.78 2.47 -8.96
N ASP A 64 0.19 2.16 -9.82
CA ASP A 64 1.47 2.87 -9.90
C ASP A 64 1.29 4.34 -10.33
N ASP A 65 0.45 4.59 -11.33
CA ASP A 65 0.16 5.96 -11.79
C ASP A 65 -0.57 6.77 -10.73
N TRP A 66 -1.56 6.15 -10.08
CA TRP A 66 -2.29 6.79 -9.00
C TRP A 66 -1.35 7.14 -7.83
N ILE A 67 -0.50 6.20 -7.40
CA ILE A 67 0.45 6.41 -6.30
C ILE A 67 1.45 7.49 -6.66
N ALA A 68 2.03 7.47 -7.86
CA ALA A 68 3.01 8.47 -8.28
C ALA A 68 2.40 9.88 -8.31
N ARG A 69 1.17 10.02 -8.81
CA ARG A 69 0.44 11.30 -8.79
C ARG A 69 0.15 11.74 -7.36
N ARG A 70 -0.39 10.85 -6.51
CA ARG A 70 -0.70 11.18 -5.12
C ARG A 70 0.55 11.59 -4.34
N ALA A 71 1.66 10.88 -4.52
CA ALA A 71 2.93 11.16 -3.87
C ALA A 71 3.50 12.53 -4.26
N ALA A 72 3.30 12.96 -5.51
CA ALA A 72 3.70 14.30 -5.97
C ALA A 72 2.84 15.44 -5.38
N GLU A 73 1.66 15.14 -4.88
CA GLU A 73 0.72 16.08 -4.26
C GLU A 73 0.85 16.14 -2.72
N LEU A 74 1.71 15.32 -2.11
CA LEU A 74 1.90 15.29 -0.66
C LEU A 74 2.97 16.30 -0.23
N ASP A 75 2.57 17.24 0.64
CA ASP A 75 3.48 18.18 1.31
C ASP A 75 4.10 17.60 2.58
N GLU A 76 3.48 16.55 3.15
CA GLU A 76 3.91 15.88 4.37
C GLU A 76 4.74 14.62 4.05
N PRO A 77 5.69 14.24 4.92
CA PRO A 77 6.43 12.98 4.78
C PRO A 77 5.51 11.76 4.70
N TYR A 78 5.86 10.82 3.84
CA TYR A 78 5.12 9.57 3.66
C TYR A 78 6.07 8.38 3.53
N VAL A 79 5.50 7.20 3.78
CA VAL A 79 6.13 5.91 3.53
C VAL A 79 5.56 5.31 2.25
N LEU A 80 6.42 4.82 1.37
CA LEU A 80 6.01 4.06 0.19
C LEU A 80 6.26 2.57 0.42
N VAL A 81 5.24 1.74 0.23
CA VAL A 81 5.37 0.29 0.28
C VAL A 81 5.25 -0.29 -1.12
N THR A 82 6.39 -0.66 -1.71
CA THR A 82 6.46 -1.39 -2.97
C THR A 82 7.82 -2.07 -3.14
N SER A 83 7.86 -3.18 -3.87
CA SER A 83 9.10 -3.73 -4.43
C SER A 83 9.30 -3.37 -5.91
N ASP A 84 8.34 -2.66 -6.51
CA ASP A 84 8.41 -2.25 -7.91
C ASP A 84 9.49 -1.16 -8.07
N ARG A 85 10.40 -1.37 -9.02
CA ARG A 85 11.51 -0.44 -9.25
C ARG A 85 11.06 0.83 -9.93
N GLU A 86 10.13 0.72 -10.88
CA GLU A 86 9.63 1.87 -11.62
C GLU A 86 8.83 2.77 -10.68
N LEU A 87 7.93 2.20 -9.87
CA LEU A 87 7.18 2.98 -8.89
C LEU A 87 8.11 3.61 -7.85
N ARG A 88 9.15 2.90 -7.41
CA ARG A 88 10.15 3.46 -6.50
C ARG A 88 10.89 4.65 -7.12
N ASP A 89 11.24 4.60 -8.40
CA ASP A 89 11.92 5.73 -9.05
C ASP A 89 10.99 6.95 -9.18
N ARG A 90 9.70 6.71 -9.41
CA ARG A 90 8.68 7.76 -9.58
C ARG A 90 8.20 8.39 -8.27
N ALA A 91 8.05 7.58 -7.22
CA ALA A 91 7.40 7.97 -5.97
C ALA A 91 8.28 7.76 -4.73
N GLY A 92 9.49 7.21 -4.86
CA GLY A 92 10.37 6.94 -3.73
C GLY A 92 11.34 8.08 -3.41
N ALA A 93 11.58 9.02 -4.35
CA ALA A 93 12.53 10.11 -4.15
C ALA A 93 12.12 11.09 -3.04
N ASN A 94 10.81 11.32 -2.89
CA ASN A 94 10.24 12.21 -1.87
C ASN A 94 9.69 11.43 -0.65
N ALA A 95 9.78 10.11 -0.66
CA ALA A 95 9.34 9.29 0.46
C ALA A 95 10.37 9.40 1.60
N GLU A 96 9.89 9.53 2.83
CA GLU A 96 10.76 9.44 4.01
C GLU A 96 11.38 8.05 4.12
N ARG A 97 10.62 7.03 3.73
CA ARG A 97 11.04 5.63 3.73
C ARG A 97 10.35 4.86 2.62
N VAL A 98 11.09 3.92 2.02
CA VAL A 98 10.56 2.90 1.12
C VAL A 98 10.66 1.53 1.78
N ILE A 99 9.55 0.81 1.87
CA ILE A 99 9.45 -0.55 2.42
C ILE A 99 9.20 -1.53 1.26
N GLY A 100 9.98 -2.61 1.19
CA GLY A 100 9.78 -3.64 0.19
C GLY A 100 8.47 -4.41 0.42
N GLY A 101 7.66 -4.54 -0.62
CA GLY A 101 6.35 -5.20 -0.56
C GLY A 101 6.40 -6.64 -0.03
N GLY A 102 7.45 -7.41 -0.31
CA GLY A 102 7.59 -8.76 0.24
C GLY A 102 8.07 -8.84 1.69
N PHE A 103 8.79 -7.82 2.17
CA PHE A 103 9.04 -7.70 3.61
C PHE A 103 7.72 -7.38 4.32
N PHE A 104 7.01 -6.38 3.81
CA PHE A 104 5.75 -5.92 4.39
C PHE A 104 4.66 -6.99 4.39
N ALA A 105 4.52 -7.75 3.29
CA ALA A 105 3.55 -8.83 3.23
C ALA A 105 3.77 -9.88 4.33
N ARG A 106 5.04 -10.21 4.65
CA ARG A 106 5.37 -11.16 5.74
C ARG A 106 5.07 -10.57 7.11
N GLU A 107 5.33 -9.29 7.30
CA GLU A 107 5.00 -8.55 8.52
C GLU A 107 3.49 -8.57 8.76
N LEU A 108 2.68 -8.23 7.75
CA LEU A 108 1.22 -8.32 7.82
C LEU A 108 0.75 -9.74 8.12
N ALA A 109 1.31 -10.75 7.45
CA ALA A 109 0.94 -12.15 7.65
C ALA A 109 1.25 -12.66 9.08
N ALA A 110 2.15 -12.01 9.82
CA ALA A 110 2.46 -12.36 11.20
C ALA A 110 1.41 -11.86 12.22
N LEU A 111 0.48 -10.97 11.83
CA LEU A 111 -0.54 -10.38 12.70
C LEU A 111 -1.80 -11.25 12.91
N ASN A 112 -1.77 -12.52 12.46
CA ASN A 112 -2.81 -13.56 12.54
C ASN A 112 -4.23 -13.09 12.94
#